data_AF-A0A9Q2XF10-F1
#
_entry.id   AF-A0A9Q2XF10-F1
#
_cell.length_a   1.000
_cell.length_b   1.000
_cell.length_c   1.000
_cell.angle_alpha   90.00
_cell.angle_beta   90.00
_cell.angle_gamma   90.00
#
_symmetry.space_group_name_H-M   'P 1'
#
loop_
_entity.id
_entity.type
_entity.pdbx_description
1 polymer ?
#
loop_
_entity_poly.entity_id
_entity_poly.type
_entity_poly.pdbx_seq_one_letter_code
_entity_poly.pdbx_strand_id
1 'polypeptide(L)'
;MKKITTGFLSVTAWILSCTALSGVNAQEGIYIDSATWALRDSPRAKQPTWTLSIVPTAKGRSMGEQEFAQAFEELSRNHSQDWQWRVYDRGVMQQQFECHARYTKEKYDWNIEPFRPSVPDQAQLWAEGCNPIDQQSIDRLNQIAAGDESGSTLLVGMRLAENLTKRYYDTRDNCGTSNRPAFLCSGIIMRVVDRAKVNPVWNTSRTSQKEGHKGVSFSYMRTDTKFAALAWHNNSGIIFFPKLSAPAGKSNPEVLCAFPVDAYGWHRTDGPCDKPENSCRGKGITTGAQWLAHFRSPGAQHEKCGFDVSKNAKDNNPAADFMAIRDAMKLLGNDLFDQWNELVLYPWQQNTPETVPLEAFFYSGQGVEEARKNQTDFYNQAGRVIPIVRITLPASFDRRDPPGKVDKSEARFDFFAVDQAIIRGTAAPSARCANYFDSANWITRGTMVSLSVVPSACGRYVGDADLDNAIAELMHKHGLDSQWTTNDGGGMRAQLECVSRYARDFAQWNLEAFRPKLSSEETRLASCNPS
;
A
#
# COMPACT_ATOMS: atom_id res chain seq x y z
N MET A 1 -40.47 20.27 -72.83
CA MET A 1 -40.95 21.54 -73.39
C MET A 1 -40.47 22.68 -72.49
N LYS A 2 -39.81 23.70 -73.09
CA LYS A 2 -39.44 25.07 -72.63
C LYS A 2 -38.95 25.26 -71.18
N LYS A 3 -37.63 25.44 -70.95
CA LYS A 3 -36.83 26.70 -70.92
C LYS A 3 -37.31 27.76 -69.92
N ILE A 4 -36.47 28.13 -68.95
CA ILE A 4 -36.10 29.53 -68.61
C ILE A 4 -34.64 29.55 -68.13
N THR A 5 -33.94 30.62 -68.50
CA THR A 5 -32.50 30.87 -68.44
C THR A 5 -32.18 32.04 -67.50
N THR A 6 -30.99 32.00 -66.87
CA THR A 6 -30.09 33.11 -66.49
C THR A 6 -30.48 34.19 -65.46
N GLY A 7 -29.52 34.48 -64.57
CA GLY A 7 -29.38 35.75 -63.85
C GLY A 7 -28.10 35.79 -63.00
N PHE A 8 -27.08 36.50 -63.49
CA PHE A 8 -25.81 36.86 -62.82
C PHE A 8 -26.03 37.74 -61.57
N LEU A 9 -25.09 37.72 -60.61
CA LEU A 9 -24.61 38.93 -59.93
C LEU A 9 -23.27 38.75 -59.20
N SER A 10 -22.58 39.88 -59.11
CA SER A 10 -21.14 40.11 -58.99
C SER A 10 -20.64 40.27 -57.56
N VAL A 11 -19.33 40.03 -57.43
CA VAL A 11 -18.41 40.27 -56.31
C VAL A 11 -18.39 41.73 -55.85
N THR A 12 -18.32 41.94 -54.53
CA THR A 12 -17.56 43.05 -53.91
C THR A 12 -17.02 42.61 -52.56
N ALA A 13 -15.71 42.76 -52.38
CA ALA A 13 -14.93 42.43 -51.19
C ALA A 13 -14.97 43.55 -50.14
N TRP A 14 -14.89 43.18 -48.86
CA TRP A 14 -14.39 44.06 -47.79
C TRP A 14 -13.36 43.31 -46.95
N ILE A 15 -12.36 44.09 -46.56
CA ILE A 15 -11.01 43.74 -46.10
C ILE A 15 -11.04 43.04 -44.72
N LEU A 16 -10.34 41.91 -44.61
CA LEU A 16 -10.06 41.25 -43.33
C LEU A 16 -8.89 41.97 -42.64
N SER A 17 -9.18 42.64 -41.52
CA SER A 17 -8.17 43.13 -40.60
C SER A 17 -7.61 41.98 -39.77
N CYS A 18 -6.30 41.85 -39.75
CA CYS A 18 -5.55 40.90 -38.94
C CYS A 18 -5.62 41.32 -37.46
N THR A 19 -6.32 40.54 -36.62
CA THR A 19 -6.13 40.55 -35.16
C THR A 19 -5.64 39.18 -34.73
N ALA A 20 -4.49 39.17 -34.06
CA ALA A 20 -3.84 37.98 -33.53
C ALA A 20 -4.80 37.22 -32.59
N LEU A 21 -5.09 35.96 -32.92
CA LEU A 21 -5.73 35.01 -32.01
C LEU A 21 -4.66 34.41 -31.12
N SER A 22 -4.47 35.01 -29.94
CA SER A 22 -3.85 34.36 -28.79
C SER A 22 -4.96 33.95 -27.83
N GLY A 23 -5.04 32.66 -27.49
CA GLY A 23 -5.95 32.22 -26.43
C GLY A 23 -6.27 30.73 -26.42
N VAL A 24 -5.40 29.99 -25.75
CA VAL A 24 -5.47 28.58 -25.34
C VAL A 24 -6.90 28.11 -24.98
N ASN A 25 -7.31 26.98 -25.54
CA ASN A 25 -8.51 26.25 -25.14
C ASN A 25 -8.27 25.62 -23.75
N ALA A 26 -8.85 26.19 -22.68
CA ALA A 26 -8.72 25.66 -21.33
C ALA A 26 -9.61 24.41 -21.17
N GLN A 27 -9.01 23.29 -20.75
CA GLN A 27 -9.75 22.07 -20.38
C GLN A 27 -10.69 22.36 -19.20
N GLU A 28 -11.99 22.29 -19.42
CA GLU A 28 -12.97 22.43 -18.33
C GLU A 28 -12.84 21.26 -17.35
N GLY A 29 -12.53 21.57 -16.08
CA GLY A 29 -12.69 20.64 -14.96
C GLY A 29 -11.41 20.01 -14.38
N ILE A 30 -10.22 20.33 -14.90
CA ILE A 30 -8.94 19.82 -14.36
C ILE A 30 -8.21 20.94 -13.61
N TYR A 31 -8.04 20.78 -12.29
CA TYR A 31 -7.38 21.76 -11.43
C TYR A 31 -5.88 21.47 -11.25
N ILE A 32 -5.44 20.22 -11.38
CA ILE A 32 -4.07 19.78 -11.09
C ILE A 32 -3.43 19.24 -12.36
N ASP A 33 -2.30 19.82 -12.75
CA ASP A 33 -1.51 19.38 -13.91
C ASP A 33 -0.72 18.11 -13.56
N SER A 34 -0.05 18.13 -12.40
CA SER A 34 0.63 16.95 -11.85
C SER A 34 0.73 17.02 -10.33
N ALA A 35 0.82 15.87 -9.68
CA ALA A 35 1.16 15.76 -8.27
C ALA A 35 2.07 14.56 -8.05
N THR A 36 3.21 14.79 -7.40
CA THR A 36 4.26 13.75 -7.26
C THR A 36 4.82 13.71 -5.85
N TRP A 37 4.95 12.50 -5.30
CA TRP A 37 5.60 12.30 -4.02
C TRP A 37 7.11 12.37 -4.17
N ALA A 38 7.74 13.20 -3.34
CA ALA A 38 9.19 13.27 -3.21
C ALA A 38 9.59 13.24 -1.74
N LEU A 39 10.67 12.54 -1.43
CA LEU A 39 11.34 12.66 -0.15
C LEU A 39 12.29 13.86 -0.24
N ARG A 40 12.03 14.93 0.51
CA ARG A 40 12.76 16.19 0.41
C ARG A 40 13.24 16.66 1.78
N ASP A 41 14.36 17.36 1.82
CA ASP A 41 14.80 18.01 3.05
C ASP A 41 13.80 19.09 3.44
N SER A 42 13.15 18.93 4.59
CA SER A 42 12.31 19.97 5.17
C SER A 42 13.20 20.89 6.01
N PRO A 43 13.43 22.16 5.61
CA PRO A 43 14.28 23.07 6.37
C PRO A 43 13.76 23.29 7.79
N ARG A 44 12.45 23.10 7.99
CA ARG A 44 11.75 23.25 9.26
C ARG A 44 11.81 21.99 10.14
N ALA A 45 11.65 20.80 9.56
CA ALA A 45 11.78 19.55 10.30
C ALA A 45 13.24 19.11 10.51
N LYS A 46 14.19 19.73 9.79
CA LYS A 46 15.62 19.41 9.79
C LYS A 46 15.93 17.94 9.45
N GLN A 47 15.06 17.31 8.68
CA GLN A 47 15.21 15.93 8.20
C GLN A 47 14.41 15.72 6.90
N PRO A 48 14.71 14.66 6.11
CA PRO A 48 13.96 14.33 4.91
C PRO A 48 12.52 13.92 5.25
N THR A 49 11.55 14.52 4.56
CA THR A 49 10.12 14.26 4.75
C THR A 49 9.41 14.01 3.42
N TRP A 50 8.39 13.16 3.45
CA TRP A 50 7.55 12.93 2.28
C TRP A 50 6.69 14.16 2.01
N THR A 51 6.77 14.65 0.79
CA THR A 51 6.10 15.86 0.32
C THR A 51 5.37 15.53 -0.97
N LEU A 52 4.09 15.86 -1.05
CA LEU A 52 3.34 15.83 -2.30
C LEU A 52 3.50 17.19 -2.98
N SER A 53 4.27 17.21 -4.07
CA SER A 53 4.53 18.40 -4.87
C SER A 53 3.48 18.49 -5.97
N ILE A 54 2.62 19.51 -5.89
CA ILE A 54 1.43 19.69 -6.73
C ILE A 54 1.69 20.86 -7.69
N VAL A 55 1.60 20.63 -8.98
CA VAL A 55 1.62 21.68 -10.00
C VAL A 55 0.18 21.93 -10.44
N PRO A 56 -0.42 23.09 -10.10
CA PRO A 56 -1.79 23.41 -10.53
C PRO A 56 -1.82 23.87 -12.00
N THR A 57 -2.93 23.56 -12.68
CA THR A 57 -3.23 24.10 -14.01
C THR A 57 -3.52 25.59 -13.96
N ALA A 58 -3.69 26.24 -15.12
CA ALA A 58 -4.18 27.63 -15.16
C ALA A 58 -5.53 27.78 -14.41
N LYS A 59 -6.44 26.81 -14.55
CA LYS A 59 -7.72 26.78 -13.83
C LYS A 59 -7.50 26.62 -12.32
N GLY A 60 -6.65 25.69 -11.89
CA GLY A 60 -6.32 25.50 -10.47
C GLY A 60 -5.71 26.75 -9.82
N ARG A 61 -4.97 27.56 -10.58
CA ARG A 61 -4.43 28.85 -10.10
C ARG A 61 -5.49 29.94 -9.99
N SER A 62 -6.46 29.97 -10.90
CA SER A 62 -7.51 30.99 -10.94
C SER A 62 -8.78 30.61 -10.16
N MET A 63 -8.84 29.42 -9.56
CA MET A 63 -10.05 28.91 -8.91
C MET A 63 -10.49 29.78 -7.70
N GLY A 64 -11.80 29.88 -7.53
CA GLY A 64 -12.41 30.51 -6.36
C GLY A 64 -12.46 29.58 -5.15
N GLU A 65 -12.69 30.12 -3.96
CA GLU A 65 -12.74 29.31 -2.72
C GLU A 65 -13.84 28.25 -2.74
N GLN A 66 -14.96 28.53 -3.42
CA GLN A 66 -16.05 27.59 -3.63
C GLN A 66 -15.66 26.34 -4.45
N GLU A 67 -14.54 26.40 -5.19
CA GLU A 67 -14.02 25.30 -6.00
C GLU A 67 -12.92 24.51 -5.28
N PHE A 68 -12.42 24.97 -4.13
CA PHE A 68 -11.30 24.33 -3.43
C PHE A 68 -11.59 22.88 -3.06
N ALA A 69 -12.80 22.59 -2.56
CA ALA A 69 -13.20 21.24 -2.22
C ALA A 69 -13.17 20.31 -3.45
N GLN A 70 -13.60 20.79 -4.61
CA GLN A 70 -13.58 20.01 -5.86
C GLN A 70 -12.15 19.76 -6.36
N ALA A 71 -11.30 20.79 -6.30
CA ALA A 71 -9.90 20.68 -6.67
C ALA A 71 -9.12 19.77 -5.73
N PHE A 72 -9.42 19.82 -4.43
CA PHE A 72 -8.84 18.89 -3.46
C PHE A 72 -9.39 17.48 -3.62
N GLU A 73 -10.66 17.31 -3.99
CA GLU A 73 -11.23 16.01 -4.30
C GLU A 73 -10.52 15.38 -5.52
N GLU A 74 -10.17 16.16 -6.54
CA GLU A 74 -9.33 15.71 -7.66
C GLU A 74 -7.97 15.19 -7.17
N LEU A 75 -7.30 15.93 -6.29
CA LEU A 75 -6.03 15.49 -5.68
C LEU A 75 -6.22 14.20 -4.87
N SER A 76 -7.23 14.17 -4.00
CA SER A 76 -7.52 13.09 -3.06
C SER A 76 -7.90 11.80 -3.78
N ARG A 77 -8.72 11.86 -4.83
CA ARG A 77 -9.06 10.68 -5.65
C ARG A 77 -7.82 9.99 -6.23
N ASN A 78 -6.77 10.77 -6.49
CA ASN A 78 -5.53 10.26 -7.10
C ASN A 78 -4.47 9.85 -6.08
N HIS A 79 -4.41 10.54 -4.92
CA HIS A 79 -3.28 10.41 -3.99
C HIS A 79 -3.65 10.03 -2.56
N SER A 80 -4.93 10.05 -2.17
CA SER A 80 -5.34 9.68 -0.80
C SER A 80 -5.05 8.21 -0.45
N GLN A 81 -4.91 7.35 -1.47
CA GLN A 81 -4.54 5.95 -1.32
C GLN A 81 -3.02 5.74 -1.35
N ASP A 82 -2.25 6.79 -1.63
CA ASP A 82 -0.80 6.70 -1.58
C ASP A 82 -0.36 6.48 -0.14
N TRP A 83 0.63 5.62 0.04
CA TRP A 83 1.05 5.21 1.37
C TRP A 83 1.63 6.39 2.17
N GLN A 84 2.29 7.36 1.52
CA GLN A 84 2.81 8.56 2.17
C GLN A 84 1.67 9.36 2.81
N TRP A 85 0.55 9.48 2.10
CA TRP A 85 -0.67 10.09 2.61
C TRP A 85 -1.20 9.26 3.78
N ARG A 86 -1.51 7.97 3.56
CA ARG A 86 -2.18 7.13 4.57
C ARG A 86 -1.37 6.92 5.86
N VAL A 87 -0.05 6.93 5.78
CA VAL A 87 0.84 6.67 6.93
C VAL A 87 1.09 7.93 7.75
N TYR A 88 1.38 9.05 7.07
CA TYR A 88 1.80 10.26 7.74
C TYR A 88 0.66 11.23 7.98
N ASP A 89 -0.42 11.19 7.18
CA ASP A 89 -1.43 12.24 7.16
C ASP A 89 -2.15 12.30 8.50
N ARG A 90 -2.14 13.51 9.06
CA ARG A 90 -2.87 13.83 10.28
C ARG A 90 -4.26 14.39 9.97
N GLY A 91 -4.70 14.37 8.71
CA GLY A 91 -5.93 15.02 8.24
C GLY A 91 -5.70 16.46 7.82
N VAL A 92 -4.47 16.80 7.44
CA VAL A 92 -4.00 18.20 7.26
C VAL A 92 -3.68 18.53 5.81
N MET A 93 -3.75 17.54 4.92
CA MET A 93 -3.45 17.72 3.50
C MET A 93 -4.39 18.71 2.83
N GLN A 94 -5.69 18.67 3.18
CA GLN A 94 -6.69 19.62 2.66
C GLN A 94 -6.38 21.03 3.10
N GLN A 95 -6.12 21.21 4.39
CA GLN A 95 -5.84 22.51 4.97
C GLN A 95 -4.59 23.17 4.34
N GLN A 96 -3.52 22.39 4.13
CA GLN A 96 -2.31 22.88 3.45
C GLN A 96 -2.59 23.23 1.99
N PHE A 97 -3.35 22.37 1.27
CA PHE A 97 -3.76 22.61 -0.11
C PHE A 97 -4.55 23.92 -0.24
N GLU A 98 -5.55 24.14 0.62
CA GLU A 98 -6.38 25.35 0.62
C GLU A 98 -5.57 26.60 0.94
N CYS A 99 -4.62 26.53 1.87
CA CYS A 99 -3.71 27.64 2.16
C CYS A 99 -2.87 28.01 0.93
N HIS A 100 -2.30 26.99 0.27
CA HIS A 100 -1.52 27.19 -0.95
C HIS A 100 -2.36 27.77 -2.09
N ALA A 101 -3.56 27.23 -2.27
CA ALA A 101 -4.54 27.67 -3.23
C ALA A 101 -5.05 29.09 -2.94
N ARG A 102 -5.10 29.53 -1.68
CA ARG A 102 -5.56 30.87 -1.31
C ARG A 102 -4.47 31.92 -1.44
N TYR A 103 -3.28 31.63 -0.89
CA TYR A 103 -2.26 32.66 -0.62
C TYR A 103 -0.99 32.52 -1.45
N THR A 104 -0.78 31.40 -2.16
CA THR A 104 0.46 31.15 -2.93
C THR A 104 0.20 30.67 -4.36
N LYS A 105 -0.84 31.20 -4.99
CA LYS A 105 -1.32 30.80 -6.33
C LYS A 105 -0.23 30.94 -7.41
N GLU A 106 0.70 31.87 -7.19
CA GLU A 106 1.83 32.20 -8.06
C GLU A 106 3.02 31.25 -7.94
N LYS A 107 3.13 30.46 -6.86
CA LYS A 107 4.21 29.47 -6.72
C LYS A 107 4.08 28.38 -7.79
N TYR A 108 5.20 28.00 -8.40
CA TYR A 108 5.20 26.98 -9.45
C TYR A 108 4.58 25.66 -8.94
N ASP A 109 5.05 25.17 -7.79
CA ASP A 109 4.57 23.99 -7.11
C ASP A 109 4.08 24.29 -5.67
N TRP A 110 3.03 23.59 -5.26
CA TRP A 110 2.53 23.56 -3.89
C TRP A 110 3.01 22.27 -3.22
N ASN A 111 3.85 22.43 -2.21
CA ASN A 111 4.46 21.31 -1.50
C ASN A 111 3.70 21.10 -0.21
N ILE A 112 2.90 20.04 -0.12
CA ILE A 112 2.14 19.72 1.09
C ILE A 112 2.68 18.45 1.72
N GLU A 113 2.70 18.43 3.05
CA GLU A 113 3.40 17.40 3.81
C GLU A 113 2.45 16.75 4.84
N PRO A 114 2.16 15.45 4.74
CA PRO A 114 1.11 14.80 5.52
C PRO A 114 1.36 14.77 7.04
N PHE A 115 2.62 14.78 7.49
CA PHE A 115 2.95 14.71 8.92
C PHE A 115 2.74 16.03 9.68
N ARG A 116 2.44 17.13 8.98
CA ARG A 116 2.35 18.49 9.52
C ARG A 116 1.24 18.59 10.58
N PRO A 117 1.35 19.50 11.56
CA PRO A 117 0.28 19.71 12.52
C PRO A 117 -0.91 20.42 11.87
N SER A 118 -2.11 20.19 12.42
CA SER A 118 -3.30 20.98 12.08
C SER A 118 -3.17 22.34 12.75
N VAL A 119 -3.56 23.40 12.05
CA VAL A 119 -3.57 24.77 12.59
C VAL A 119 -5.03 25.25 12.60
N PRO A 120 -5.56 25.75 13.73
CA PRO A 120 -6.97 26.16 13.86
C PRO A 120 -7.44 27.18 12.82
N ASP A 121 -6.53 28.06 12.42
CA ASP A 121 -6.82 29.27 11.67
C ASP A 121 -6.02 29.34 10.37
N GLN A 122 -6.69 29.66 9.27
CA GLN A 122 -6.08 29.80 7.96
C GLN A 122 -5.11 31.00 7.89
N ALA A 123 -5.35 32.06 8.67
CA ALA A 123 -4.41 33.19 8.73
C ALA A 123 -3.14 32.83 9.51
N GLN A 124 -3.25 32.05 10.59
CA GLN A 124 -2.10 31.47 11.29
C GLN A 124 -1.32 30.49 10.41
N LEU A 125 -2.01 29.60 9.70
CA LEU A 125 -1.39 28.67 8.77
C LEU A 125 -0.61 29.40 7.65
N TRP A 126 -1.18 30.50 7.16
CA TRP A 126 -0.51 31.40 6.23
C TRP A 126 0.72 32.09 6.85
N ALA A 127 0.63 32.60 8.08
CA ALA A 127 1.77 33.18 8.79
C ALA A 127 2.91 32.16 8.96
N GLU A 128 2.57 30.88 9.06
CA GLU A 128 3.52 29.77 9.09
C GLU A 128 3.91 29.26 7.70
N GLY A 129 3.49 29.91 6.61
CA GLY A 129 3.90 29.62 5.25
C GLY A 129 3.24 28.39 4.62
N CYS A 130 2.03 28.06 5.06
CA CYS A 130 1.23 26.90 4.65
C CYS A 130 1.77 25.51 5.02
N ASN A 131 2.97 25.43 5.62
CA ASN A 131 3.62 24.18 6.08
C ASN A 131 4.13 24.32 7.53
N PRO A 132 3.22 24.27 8.52
CA PRO A 132 3.53 24.52 9.94
C PRO A 132 4.40 23.40 10.52
N ILE A 133 5.08 23.62 11.66
CA ILE A 133 5.84 22.56 12.33
C ILE A 133 5.76 22.71 13.85
N ASP A 134 5.54 21.61 14.56
CA ASP A 134 5.58 21.54 16.02
C ASP A 134 6.52 20.42 16.50
N GLN A 135 6.84 20.45 17.80
CA GLN A 135 7.73 19.46 18.41
C GLN A 135 7.12 18.05 18.34
N GLN A 136 5.81 17.91 18.46
CA GLN A 136 5.11 16.62 18.38
C GLN A 136 5.29 15.96 16.99
N SER A 137 5.25 16.76 15.92
CA SER A 137 5.49 16.29 14.55
C SER A 137 6.93 15.83 14.37
N ILE A 138 7.89 16.54 14.98
CA ILE A 138 9.31 16.15 14.99
C ILE A 138 9.50 14.84 15.76
N ASP A 139 8.94 14.72 16.96
CA ASP A 139 9.06 13.53 17.80
C ASP A 139 8.42 12.31 17.13
N ARG A 140 7.28 12.49 16.46
CA ARG A 140 6.64 11.43 15.69
C ARG A 140 7.49 10.99 14.50
N LEU A 141 8.08 11.92 13.75
CA LEU A 141 9.02 11.58 12.68
C LEU A 141 10.21 10.77 13.24
N ASN A 142 10.72 11.16 14.41
CA ASN A 142 11.81 10.45 15.09
C ASN A 142 11.38 9.04 15.54
N GLN A 143 10.16 8.87 16.06
CA GLN A 143 9.61 7.56 16.44
C GLN A 143 9.37 6.66 15.23
N ILE A 144 8.82 7.21 14.14
CA ILE A 144 8.67 6.50 12.85
C ILE A 144 10.04 6.08 12.33
N ALA A 145 11.07 6.92 12.46
CA ALA A 145 12.44 6.56 12.09
C ALA A 145 13.04 5.48 13.00
N ALA A 146 12.77 5.51 14.31
CA ALA A 146 13.41 4.67 15.33
C ALA A 146 12.97 3.19 15.35
N GLY A 147 11.77 2.84 14.85
CA GLY A 147 11.40 1.43 14.63
C GLY A 147 11.41 0.51 15.86
N ASP A 148 10.93 1.00 17.01
CA ASP A 148 10.95 0.28 18.28
C ASP A 148 10.10 -1.01 18.25
N GLU A 149 10.72 -2.14 18.65
CA GLU A 149 10.12 -3.48 18.75
C GLU A 149 9.03 -3.61 19.82
N SER A 150 8.82 -2.56 20.64
CA SER A 150 7.70 -2.43 21.59
C SER A 150 6.49 -1.65 21.06
N GLY A 151 6.52 -1.20 19.80
CA GLY A 151 5.50 -0.34 19.20
C GLY A 151 4.11 -0.98 19.01
N SER A 152 3.08 -0.12 18.95
CA SER A 152 1.72 -0.52 18.57
C SER A 152 1.72 -1.31 17.26
N THR A 153 1.06 -2.48 17.24
CA THR A 153 0.85 -3.34 16.08
C THR A 153 0.23 -2.58 14.91
N LEU A 154 -0.52 -1.51 15.21
CA LEU A 154 -1.04 -0.59 14.21
C LEU A 154 0.10 0.11 13.44
N LEU A 155 1.06 0.70 14.15
CA LEU A 155 2.20 1.39 13.55
C LEU A 155 3.14 0.41 12.83
N VAL A 156 3.41 -0.75 13.45
CA VAL A 156 4.22 -1.82 12.84
C VAL A 156 3.57 -2.32 11.55
N GLY A 157 2.25 -2.55 11.56
CA GLY A 157 1.47 -2.98 10.40
C GLY A 157 1.43 -1.95 9.28
N MET A 158 1.25 -0.67 9.61
CA MET A 158 1.29 0.43 8.63
C MET A 158 2.67 0.56 7.98
N ARG A 159 3.76 0.52 8.77
CA ARG A 159 5.13 0.58 8.25
C ARG A 159 5.50 -0.65 7.42
N LEU A 160 4.97 -1.82 7.79
CA LEU A 160 5.10 -3.04 7.00
C LEU A 160 4.47 -2.87 5.62
N ALA A 161 3.22 -2.42 5.52
CA ALA A 161 2.54 -2.18 4.24
C ALA A 161 3.29 -1.17 3.35
N GLU A 162 3.83 -0.11 3.95
CA GLU A 162 4.73 0.84 3.30
C GLU A 162 6.01 0.16 2.78
N ASN A 163 6.71 -0.61 3.61
CA ASN A 163 7.95 -1.28 3.25
C ASN A 163 7.72 -2.32 2.15
N LEU A 164 6.60 -3.03 2.17
CA LEU A 164 6.19 -3.93 1.09
C LEU A 164 5.98 -3.16 -0.21
N THR A 165 5.25 -2.04 -0.16
CA THR A 165 5.02 -1.17 -1.33
C THR A 165 6.33 -0.63 -1.90
N LYS A 166 7.24 -0.11 -1.07
CA LYS A 166 8.57 0.34 -1.51
C LYS A 166 9.36 -0.78 -2.18
N ARG A 167 9.38 -1.98 -1.59
CA ARG A 167 10.08 -3.13 -2.15
C ARG A 167 9.46 -3.63 -3.46
N TYR A 168 8.15 -3.50 -3.62
CA TYR A 168 7.45 -3.85 -4.86
C TYR A 168 7.85 -2.94 -6.04
N TYR A 169 8.01 -1.64 -5.80
CA TYR A 169 8.43 -0.66 -6.82
C TYR A 169 9.95 -0.57 -7.02
N ASP A 170 10.74 -1.18 -6.15
CA ASP A 170 12.20 -1.14 -6.22
C ASP A 170 12.74 -2.10 -7.28
N THR A 171 12.98 -1.57 -8.49
CA THR A 171 13.35 -2.37 -9.65
C THR A 171 14.86 -2.59 -9.83
N ARG A 172 15.69 -2.38 -8.80
CA ARG A 172 17.15 -2.57 -8.89
C ARG A 172 17.53 -3.97 -9.39
N ASP A 173 18.63 -4.08 -10.13
CA ASP A 173 19.08 -5.36 -10.69
C ASP A 173 19.73 -6.27 -9.64
N ASN A 174 20.34 -5.69 -8.60
CA ASN A 174 21.02 -6.42 -7.53
C ASN A 174 21.10 -5.59 -6.23
N CYS A 175 21.56 -6.22 -5.16
CA CYS A 175 21.75 -5.58 -3.85
C CYS A 175 23.20 -5.12 -3.65
N GLY A 176 23.74 -4.42 -4.66
CA GLY A 176 25.04 -3.74 -4.65
C GLY A 176 26.18 -4.45 -5.37
N THR A 177 26.05 -5.76 -5.62
CA THR A 177 27.07 -6.58 -6.30
C THR A 177 26.42 -7.68 -7.14
N SER A 178 27.14 -8.21 -8.15
CA SER A 178 26.65 -9.28 -9.05
C SER A 178 26.37 -10.63 -8.36
N ASN A 179 26.95 -10.85 -7.18
CA ASN A 179 26.67 -12.04 -6.36
C ASN A 179 25.54 -11.83 -5.34
N ARG A 180 24.83 -10.70 -5.39
CA ARG A 180 23.70 -10.40 -4.51
C ARG A 180 22.44 -10.13 -5.33
N PRO A 181 21.68 -11.17 -5.72
CA PRO A 181 20.43 -11.00 -6.46
C PRO A 181 19.44 -10.06 -5.77
N ALA A 182 18.59 -9.40 -6.55
CA ALA A 182 17.67 -8.37 -6.06
C ALA A 182 16.71 -8.85 -4.97
N PHE A 183 16.34 -10.14 -4.93
CA PHE A 183 15.49 -10.72 -3.88
C PHE A 183 16.09 -10.62 -2.47
N LEU A 184 17.40 -10.36 -2.34
CA LEU A 184 18.02 -10.22 -1.02
C LEU A 184 17.65 -8.90 -0.32
N CYS A 185 17.14 -7.90 -1.03
CA CYS A 185 16.83 -6.57 -0.48
C CYS A 185 15.58 -5.89 -1.05
N SER A 186 15.00 -6.42 -2.13
CA SER A 186 13.83 -5.83 -2.82
C SER A 186 12.82 -6.90 -3.20
N GLY A 187 11.63 -6.47 -3.58
CA GLY A 187 10.49 -7.34 -3.91
C GLY A 187 9.88 -8.06 -2.71
N ILE A 188 8.78 -8.76 -2.99
CA ILE A 188 7.99 -9.50 -2.01
C ILE A 188 8.22 -10.99 -2.18
N ILE A 189 8.82 -11.64 -1.19
CA ILE A 189 8.99 -13.09 -1.13
C ILE A 189 7.80 -13.65 -0.36
N MET A 190 6.85 -14.26 -1.07
CA MET A 190 5.59 -14.71 -0.51
C MET A 190 5.30 -16.17 -0.83
N ARG A 191 4.60 -16.88 0.06
CA ARG A 191 4.17 -18.26 -0.15
C ARG A 191 2.72 -18.39 0.28
N VAL A 192 1.88 -18.90 -0.61
CA VAL A 192 0.55 -19.37 -0.20
C VAL A 192 0.69 -20.57 0.74
N VAL A 193 -0.19 -20.66 1.71
CA VAL A 193 -0.23 -21.77 2.65
C VAL A 193 -1.59 -22.45 2.58
N ASP A 194 -1.63 -23.68 3.08
CA ASP A 194 -2.85 -24.48 3.20
C ASP A 194 -2.74 -25.22 4.53
N ARG A 195 -3.53 -24.78 5.50
CA ARG A 195 -3.52 -25.33 6.88
C ARG A 195 -3.87 -26.82 6.91
N ALA A 196 -4.58 -27.35 5.92
CA ALA A 196 -4.89 -28.78 5.86
C ALA A 196 -3.66 -29.61 5.46
N LYS A 197 -2.67 -29.00 4.79
CA LYS A 197 -1.45 -29.68 4.34
C LYS A 197 -0.27 -29.46 5.28
N VAL A 198 -0.13 -28.26 5.85
CA VAL A 198 0.98 -27.91 6.75
C VAL A 198 0.46 -27.00 7.86
N ASN A 199 0.60 -27.47 9.12
CA ASN A 199 0.26 -26.70 10.31
C ASN A 199 1.31 -26.98 11.42
N PRO A 200 1.93 -25.96 12.04
CA PRO A 200 1.80 -24.52 11.77
C PRO A 200 2.26 -24.12 10.36
N VAL A 201 1.68 -23.07 9.78
CA VAL A 201 1.88 -22.72 8.36
C VAL A 201 3.28 -22.19 8.02
N TRP A 202 4.08 -21.83 9.03
CA TRP A 202 5.49 -21.46 8.88
C TRP A 202 6.43 -22.67 8.95
N ASN A 203 5.90 -23.89 9.01
CA ASN A 203 6.65 -25.11 8.77
C ASN A 203 6.67 -25.47 7.27
N THR A 204 7.38 -26.53 6.93
CA THR A 204 7.49 -27.01 5.54
C THR A 204 6.87 -28.39 5.41
N SER A 205 6.48 -28.77 4.18
CA SER A 205 5.90 -30.09 3.93
C SER A 205 6.90 -31.23 4.18
N ARG A 206 6.40 -32.45 4.41
CA ARG A 206 7.23 -33.67 4.47
C ARG A 206 8.06 -33.87 3.20
N THR A 207 7.49 -33.57 2.03
CA THR A 207 8.20 -33.64 0.74
C THR A 207 9.36 -32.67 0.70
N SER A 208 9.16 -31.42 1.13
CA SER A 208 10.21 -30.41 1.20
C SER A 208 11.35 -30.79 2.16
N GLN A 209 11.07 -31.58 3.19
CA GLN A 209 12.06 -32.07 4.16
C GLN A 209 12.81 -33.32 3.69
N LYS A 210 12.25 -34.09 2.74
CA LYS A 210 12.84 -35.34 2.25
C LYS A 210 14.24 -35.08 1.66
N GLU A 211 15.18 -35.92 2.06
CA GLU A 211 16.53 -35.96 1.48
C GLU A 211 16.43 -36.18 -0.03
N GLY A 212 17.16 -35.37 -0.80
CA GLY A 212 17.10 -35.36 -2.27
C GLY A 212 16.00 -34.47 -2.90
N HIS A 213 15.05 -33.92 -2.12
CA HIS A 213 14.11 -32.92 -2.63
C HIS A 213 14.42 -31.50 -2.11
N LYS A 214 14.62 -31.33 -0.79
CA LYS A 214 15.09 -30.10 -0.12
C LYS A 214 14.70 -28.76 -0.79
N GLY A 215 13.40 -28.52 -0.97
CA GLY A 215 12.92 -27.31 -1.63
C GLY A 215 11.52 -26.90 -1.20
N VAL A 216 11.35 -25.59 -1.03
CA VAL A 216 10.10 -24.94 -0.61
C VAL A 216 9.78 -23.81 -1.58
N SER A 217 8.66 -23.93 -2.29
CA SER A 217 8.23 -22.94 -3.29
C SER A 217 7.72 -21.64 -2.65
N PHE A 218 8.21 -20.53 -3.15
CA PHE A 218 7.73 -19.17 -2.90
C PHE A 218 7.48 -18.52 -4.26
N SER A 219 6.73 -17.43 -4.27
CA SER A 219 6.64 -16.50 -5.39
C SER A 219 7.37 -15.21 -5.03
N TYR A 220 7.76 -14.48 -6.07
CA TYR A 220 8.46 -13.21 -5.97
C TYR A 220 7.75 -12.12 -6.76
N MET A 221 7.42 -11.00 -6.11
CA MET A 221 6.63 -9.96 -6.77
C MET A 221 7.30 -8.58 -6.68
N ARG A 222 7.36 -7.92 -7.84
CA ARG A 222 7.72 -6.51 -8.11
C ARG A 222 6.87 -5.98 -9.26
N THR A 223 6.89 -4.68 -9.48
CA THR A 223 6.22 -4.05 -10.65
C THR A 223 6.71 -4.63 -12.00
N ASP A 224 7.94 -5.13 -12.07
CA ASP A 224 8.52 -5.76 -13.27
C ASP A 224 8.56 -7.30 -13.26
N THR A 225 8.00 -7.93 -12.22
CA THR A 225 7.80 -9.40 -12.11
C THR A 225 6.40 -9.74 -11.59
N LYS A 226 5.41 -8.91 -11.93
CA LYS A 226 4.04 -9.02 -11.43
C LYS A 226 3.23 -10.13 -12.12
N PHE A 227 2.22 -10.63 -11.41
CA PHE A 227 1.29 -11.67 -11.84
C PHE A 227 -0.09 -11.48 -11.20
N ALA A 228 -1.16 -11.93 -11.86
CA ALA A 228 -2.56 -11.73 -11.46
C ALA A 228 -3.14 -12.82 -10.53
N ALA A 229 -2.47 -13.96 -10.38
CA ALA A 229 -2.97 -15.07 -9.57
C ALA A 229 -1.90 -15.64 -8.63
N LEU A 230 -2.33 -15.93 -7.39
CA LEU A 230 -1.53 -16.68 -6.43
C LEU A 230 -1.57 -18.18 -6.75
N ALA A 231 -0.56 -18.91 -6.26
CA ALA A 231 -0.43 -20.34 -6.50
C ALA A 231 -1.70 -21.12 -6.09
N TRP A 232 -2.19 -21.93 -7.03
CA TRP A 232 -3.43 -22.70 -6.93
C TRP A 232 -4.68 -21.89 -6.56
N HIS A 233 -4.68 -20.57 -6.83
CA HIS A 233 -5.73 -19.63 -6.44
C HIS A 233 -6.03 -19.62 -4.93
N ASN A 234 -5.03 -19.97 -4.11
CA ASN A 234 -5.13 -19.81 -2.67
C ASN A 234 -5.16 -18.33 -2.28
N ASN A 235 -5.80 -18.06 -1.15
CA ASN A 235 -6.12 -16.69 -0.73
C ASN A 235 -5.39 -16.26 0.55
N SER A 236 -4.50 -17.08 1.11
CA SER A 236 -3.78 -16.78 2.36
C SER A 236 -2.36 -17.34 2.33
N GLY A 237 -1.44 -16.72 3.07
CA GLY A 237 -0.05 -17.11 3.08
C GLY A 237 0.84 -16.35 4.04
N ILE A 238 2.15 -16.53 3.82
CA ILE A 238 3.23 -15.91 4.58
C ILE A 238 4.12 -15.05 3.66
N ILE A 239 4.63 -13.95 4.20
CA ILE A 239 5.67 -13.12 3.59
C ILE A 239 6.94 -13.24 4.42
N PHE A 240 8.07 -13.47 3.75
CA PHE A 240 9.38 -13.48 4.38
C PHE A 240 10.11 -12.16 4.22
N PHE A 241 10.85 -11.78 5.26
CA PHE A 241 11.84 -10.73 5.17
C PHE A 241 12.88 -11.08 4.08
N PRO A 242 13.27 -10.12 3.22
CA PRO A 242 14.50 -10.23 2.46
C PRO A 242 15.69 -10.34 3.40
N LYS A 243 16.68 -11.15 3.02
CA LYS A 243 17.87 -11.43 3.85
C LYS A 243 18.51 -10.18 4.44
N LEU A 244 18.72 -9.15 3.63
CA LEU A 244 19.49 -7.96 4.01
C LEU A 244 18.69 -6.96 4.84
N SER A 245 17.38 -7.16 4.99
CA SER A 245 16.51 -6.36 5.85
C SER A 245 15.85 -7.18 6.96
N ALA A 246 16.20 -8.45 7.09
CA ALA A 246 15.68 -9.30 8.16
C ALA A 246 16.24 -8.83 9.52
N PRO A 247 15.40 -8.79 10.58
CA PRO A 247 15.88 -8.54 11.93
C PRO A 247 16.98 -9.51 12.37
N ALA A 248 17.79 -9.11 13.34
CA ALA A 248 18.82 -9.97 13.90
C ALA A 248 18.20 -11.26 14.49
N GLY A 249 18.94 -12.36 14.42
CA GLY A 249 18.50 -13.67 14.94
C GLY A 249 17.52 -14.43 14.04
N LYS A 250 17.12 -13.87 12.90
CA LYS A 250 16.34 -14.61 11.89
C LYS A 250 17.24 -15.52 11.04
N SER A 251 16.74 -16.71 10.77
CA SER A 251 17.32 -17.66 9.81
C SER A 251 17.20 -17.10 8.40
N ASN A 252 18.12 -17.54 7.53
CA ASN A 252 18.13 -17.15 6.13
C ASN A 252 18.05 -18.40 5.25
N PRO A 253 16.83 -18.89 4.95
CA PRO A 253 16.63 -19.92 3.94
C PRO A 253 17.23 -19.47 2.62
N GLU A 254 18.16 -20.23 2.07
CA GLU A 254 18.83 -19.89 0.82
C GLU A 254 17.86 -20.06 -0.35
N VAL A 255 17.80 -19.07 -1.26
CA VAL A 255 17.11 -19.25 -2.54
C VAL A 255 18.04 -20.03 -3.46
N LEU A 256 17.63 -21.24 -3.85
CA LEU A 256 18.45 -22.18 -4.59
C LEU A 256 18.35 -21.95 -6.09
N CYS A 257 17.12 -21.86 -6.59
CA CYS A 257 16.83 -21.64 -7.98
C CYS A 257 15.53 -20.85 -8.14
N ALA A 258 15.32 -20.33 -9.34
CA ALA A 258 14.13 -19.56 -9.65
C ALA A 258 13.68 -19.75 -11.11
N PHE A 259 12.37 -19.60 -11.34
CA PHE A 259 11.69 -19.88 -12.59
C PHE A 259 10.72 -18.74 -12.96
N PRO A 260 10.58 -18.37 -14.26
CA PRO A 260 9.62 -17.34 -14.70
C PRO A 260 8.15 -17.71 -14.48
N VAL A 261 7.86 -19.00 -14.34
CA VAL A 261 6.54 -19.61 -14.15
C VAL A 261 6.68 -20.81 -13.21
N ASP A 262 5.57 -21.37 -12.73
CA ASP A 262 5.58 -22.61 -11.94
C ASP A 262 6.43 -23.71 -12.59
N ALA A 263 7.32 -24.31 -11.80
CA ALA A 263 8.33 -25.28 -12.24
C ALA A 263 7.80 -26.72 -12.29
N TYR A 264 6.59 -26.98 -11.76
CA TYR A 264 6.07 -28.32 -11.49
C TYR A 264 7.07 -29.18 -10.69
N GLY A 265 7.78 -28.56 -9.74
CA GLY A 265 8.93 -29.16 -9.05
C GLY A 265 8.63 -30.44 -8.26
N TRP A 266 7.38 -30.67 -7.88
CA TRP A 266 6.97 -31.85 -7.12
C TRP A 266 7.11 -33.19 -7.86
N HIS A 267 7.11 -33.17 -9.19
CA HIS A 267 7.33 -34.35 -10.04
C HIS A 267 8.80 -34.70 -10.23
N ARG A 268 9.72 -33.78 -9.91
CA ARG A 268 11.14 -33.94 -10.20
C ARG A 268 11.78 -34.85 -9.16
N THR A 269 12.41 -35.93 -9.62
CA THR A 269 13.00 -36.97 -8.76
C THR A 269 14.20 -36.49 -7.96
N ASP A 270 14.95 -35.53 -8.51
CA ASP A 270 16.17 -34.96 -7.92
C ASP A 270 15.94 -33.62 -7.20
N GLY A 271 14.67 -33.32 -6.88
CA GLY A 271 14.26 -32.07 -6.27
C GLY A 271 13.83 -31.01 -7.29
N PRO A 272 13.29 -29.88 -6.80
CA PRO A 272 12.62 -28.88 -7.63
C PRO A 272 13.60 -27.99 -8.41
N CYS A 273 14.88 -27.96 -8.03
CA CYS A 273 15.95 -27.28 -8.77
C CYS A 273 16.70 -28.26 -9.67
N ASP A 274 17.05 -27.81 -10.88
CA ASP A 274 17.88 -28.59 -11.79
C ASP A 274 19.31 -28.73 -11.25
N LYS A 275 19.94 -29.89 -11.48
CA LYS A 275 21.39 -30.06 -11.29
C LYS A 275 22.16 -29.05 -12.14
N PRO A 276 23.39 -28.65 -11.76
CA PRO A 276 24.13 -27.59 -12.45
C PRO A 276 24.23 -27.77 -13.98
N GLU A 277 24.43 -28.99 -14.46
CA GLU A 277 24.48 -29.34 -15.89
C GLU A 277 23.14 -29.20 -16.63
N ASN A 278 22.02 -29.26 -15.90
CA ASN A 278 20.65 -29.18 -16.42
C ASN A 278 19.95 -27.85 -16.09
N SER A 279 20.58 -26.98 -15.30
CA SER A 279 20.14 -25.60 -15.12
C SER A 279 20.06 -24.86 -16.46
N CYS A 280 19.33 -23.75 -16.53
CA CYS A 280 19.28 -22.93 -17.75
C CYS A 280 20.68 -22.55 -18.22
N ARG A 281 21.54 -22.07 -17.31
CA ARG A 281 22.93 -21.75 -17.62
C ARG A 281 23.72 -22.97 -18.08
N GLY A 282 23.50 -24.14 -17.47
CA GLY A 282 24.09 -25.41 -17.90
C GLY A 282 23.75 -25.77 -19.35
N LYS A 283 22.54 -25.43 -19.79
CA LYS A 283 22.03 -25.59 -21.16
C LYS A 283 22.40 -24.42 -22.10
N GLY A 284 23.18 -23.44 -21.65
CA GLY A 284 23.55 -22.25 -22.44
C GLY A 284 22.45 -21.18 -22.54
N ILE A 285 21.39 -21.29 -21.74
CA ILE A 285 20.30 -20.32 -21.63
C ILE A 285 20.64 -19.37 -20.47
N THR A 286 21.05 -18.14 -20.80
CA THR A 286 21.50 -17.14 -19.80
C THR A 286 20.67 -15.85 -19.82
N THR A 287 19.67 -15.77 -20.69
CA THR A 287 18.81 -14.58 -20.84
C THR A 287 17.33 -14.97 -20.88
N GLY A 288 16.46 -14.02 -20.54
CA GLY A 288 15.02 -14.25 -20.60
C GLY A 288 14.50 -14.55 -22.01
N ALA A 289 15.11 -13.94 -23.04
CA ALA A 289 14.74 -14.20 -24.44
C ALA A 289 15.10 -15.62 -24.88
N GLN A 290 16.28 -16.13 -24.49
CA GLN A 290 16.65 -17.52 -24.75
C GLN A 290 15.74 -18.49 -23.99
N TRP A 291 15.39 -18.16 -22.74
CA TRP A 291 14.46 -18.97 -21.97
C TRP A 291 13.09 -19.04 -22.64
N LEU A 292 12.56 -17.91 -23.11
CA LEU A 292 11.27 -17.86 -23.81
C LEU A 292 11.30 -18.65 -25.12
N ALA A 293 12.38 -18.55 -25.89
CA ALA A 293 12.55 -19.33 -27.12
C ALA A 293 12.57 -20.84 -26.83
N HIS A 294 13.27 -21.26 -25.77
CA HIS A 294 13.26 -22.64 -25.31
C HIS A 294 11.86 -23.06 -24.86
N PHE A 295 11.21 -22.27 -23.99
CA PHE A 295 9.88 -22.55 -23.44
C PHE A 295 8.79 -22.69 -24.51
N ARG A 296 8.88 -21.93 -25.60
CA ARG A 296 7.93 -22.00 -26.74
C ARG A 296 8.24 -23.14 -27.72
N SER A 297 9.34 -23.87 -27.56
CA SER A 297 9.66 -25.01 -28.40
C SER A 297 8.73 -26.20 -28.09
N PRO A 298 8.29 -26.98 -29.11
CA PRO A 298 7.42 -28.14 -28.89
C PRO A 298 7.98 -29.10 -27.82
N GLY A 299 7.17 -29.45 -26.83
CA GLY A 299 7.54 -30.36 -25.72
C GLY A 299 8.30 -29.70 -24.56
N ALA A 300 8.95 -28.55 -24.76
CA ALA A 300 9.78 -27.89 -23.75
C ALA A 300 8.98 -27.21 -22.62
N GLN A 301 7.66 -27.01 -22.81
CA GLN A 301 6.77 -26.49 -21.76
C GLN A 301 6.71 -27.41 -20.52
N HIS A 302 7.02 -28.70 -20.67
CA HIS A 302 7.10 -29.67 -19.58
C HIS A 302 8.54 -29.87 -19.04
N GLU A 303 9.56 -29.35 -19.73
CA GLU A 303 10.99 -29.45 -19.38
C GLU A 303 11.60 -28.08 -19.06
N LYS A 304 10.87 -27.23 -18.33
CA LYS A 304 11.31 -25.87 -18.01
C LYS A 304 12.59 -25.93 -17.17
N CYS A 305 13.70 -25.39 -17.69
CA CYS A 305 14.91 -25.20 -16.89
C CYS A 305 14.71 -24.08 -15.86
N GLY A 306 15.34 -24.24 -14.69
CA GLY A 306 15.47 -23.21 -13.67
C GLY A 306 16.82 -22.51 -13.73
N PHE A 307 16.85 -21.25 -13.31
CA PHE A 307 18.09 -20.50 -13.12
C PHE A 307 18.65 -20.77 -11.72
N ASP A 308 19.93 -21.13 -11.63
CA ASP A 308 20.64 -21.29 -10.36
C ASP A 308 20.97 -19.89 -9.81
N VAL A 309 20.34 -19.55 -8.69
CA VAL A 309 20.54 -18.25 -8.02
C VAL A 309 21.13 -18.43 -6.62
N SER A 310 21.65 -19.63 -6.34
CA SER A 310 22.29 -19.95 -5.09
C SER A 310 23.59 -19.18 -4.90
N LYS A 311 24.12 -19.15 -3.68
CA LYS A 311 25.42 -18.51 -3.40
C LYS A 311 26.58 -19.17 -4.14
N ASN A 312 26.39 -20.41 -4.59
CA ASN A 312 27.38 -21.23 -5.29
C ASN A 312 27.09 -21.30 -6.80
N ALA A 313 26.22 -20.42 -7.31
CA ALA A 313 25.86 -20.41 -8.72
C ALA A 313 27.10 -20.34 -9.61
N LYS A 314 27.05 -21.09 -10.72
CA LYS A 314 28.13 -21.15 -11.71
C LYS A 314 28.50 -19.74 -12.19
N ASP A 315 29.79 -19.50 -12.39
CA ASP A 315 30.36 -18.20 -12.79
C ASP A 315 30.15 -17.05 -11.78
N ASN A 316 29.66 -17.35 -10.56
CA ASN A 316 29.47 -16.39 -9.46
C ASN A 316 28.64 -15.15 -9.86
N ASN A 317 27.64 -15.33 -10.73
CA ASN A 317 26.74 -14.26 -11.17
C ASN A 317 25.24 -14.59 -11.00
N PRO A 318 24.80 -15.00 -9.79
CA PRO A 318 23.40 -15.33 -9.53
C PRO A 318 22.45 -14.13 -9.74
N ALA A 319 22.95 -12.88 -9.67
CA ALA A 319 22.11 -11.72 -9.94
C ALA A 319 21.68 -11.67 -11.41
N ALA A 320 22.59 -11.93 -12.36
CA ALA A 320 22.24 -11.97 -13.78
C ALA A 320 21.25 -13.10 -14.10
N ASP A 321 21.46 -14.28 -13.49
CA ASP A 321 20.55 -15.42 -13.63
C ASP A 321 19.16 -15.11 -13.06
N PHE A 322 19.08 -14.36 -11.96
CA PHE A 322 17.81 -13.85 -11.45
C PHE A 322 17.16 -12.81 -12.38
N MET A 323 17.95 -11.91 -13.00
CA MET A 323 17.42 -10.92 -13.94
C MET A 323 16.90 -11.56 -15.24
N ALA A 324 17.46 -12.69 -15.67
CA ALA A 324 16.94 -13.44 -16.81
C ALA A 324 15.49 -13.90 -16.59
N ILE A 325 15.10 -14.17 -15.33
CA ILE A 325 13.72 -14.52 -14.96
C ILE A 325 12.79 -13.33 -15.15
N ARG A 326 13.20 -12.16 -14.63
CA ARG A 326 12.47 -10.90 -14.81
C ARG A 326 12.26 -10.61 -16.29
N ASP A 327 13.32 -10.74 -17.09
CA ASP A 327 13.27 -10.49 -18.53
C ASP A 327 12.34 -11.48 -19.25
N ALA A 328 12.36 -12.77 -18.87
CA ALA A 328 11.44 -13.77 -19.40
C ALA A 328 9.97 -13.44 -19.08
N MET A 329 9.67 -13.07 -17.83
CA MET A 329 8.32 -12.67 -17.42
C MET A 329 7.83 -11.44 -18.21
N LYS A 330 8.71 -10.47 -18.43
CA LYS A 330 8.39 -9.28 -19.23
C LYS A 330 8.07 -9.62 -20.69
N LEU A 331 8.78 -10.58 -21.27
CA LEU A 331 8.54 -11.02 -22.64
C LEU A 331 7.30 -11.92 -22.77
N LEU A 332 6.92 -12.63 -21.71
CA LEU A 332 5.65 -13.36 -21.62
C LEU A 332 4.46 -12.39 -21.55
N GLY A 333 4.59 -11.28 -20.82
CA GLY A 333 3.57 -10.25 -20.73
C GLY A 333 2.21 -10.82 -20.29
N ASN A 334 1.14 -10.46 -20.99
CA ASN A 334 -0.21 -10.94 -20.68
C ASN A 334 -0.46 -12.42 -21.03
N ASP A 335 0.42 -13.10 -21.80
CA ASP A 335 0.20 -14.48 -22.25
C ASP A 335 0.08 -15.48 -21.08
N LEU A 336 0.86 -15.25 -20.00
CA LEU A 336 0.89 -16.09 -18.79
C LEU A 336 0.72 -15.25 -17.52
N PHE A 337 0.04 -14.11 -17.61
CA PHE A 337 -0.10 -13.19 -16.49
C PHE A 337 -0.99 -13.75 -15.37
N ASP A 338 -1.83 -14.73 -15.67
CA ASP A 338 -2.59 -15.53 -14.70
C ASP A 338 -1.77 -16.65 -14.03
N GLN A 339 -0.46 -16.77 -14.35
CA GLN A 339 0.47 -17.67 -13.69
C GLN A 339 1.43 -16.93 -12.76
N TRP A 340 1.84 -17.61 -11.68
CA TRP A 340 2.87 -17.13 -10.75
C TRP A 340 4.26 -17.62 -11.17
N ASN A 341 5.28 -16.88 -10.77
CA ASN A 341 6.66 -17.34 -10.80
C ASN A 341 7.00 -18.20 -9.57
N GLU A 342 8.16 -18.85 -9.59
CA GLU A 342 8.61 -19.69 -8.50
C GLU A 342 10.06 -19.39 -8.09
N LEU A 343 10.26 -19.09 -6.81
CA LEU A 343 11.51 -19.21 -6.10
C LEU A 343 11.51 -20.51 -5.30
N VAL A 344 12.59 -21.27 -5.35
CA VAL A 344 12.75 -22.45 -4.50
C VAL A 344 13.73 -22.12 -3.38
N LEU A 345 13.25 -22.15 -2.14
CA LEU A 345 14.06 -21.93 -0.95
C LEU A 345 14.48 -23.26 -0.33
N TYR A 346 15.69 -23.31 0.24
CA TYR A 346 16.14 -24.42 1.06
C TYR A 346 15.27 -24.52 2.33
N PRO A 347 14.84 -25.71 2.76
CA PRO A 347 13.99 -25.86 3.94
C PRO A 347 14.70 -25.41 5.22
N TRP A 348 13.95 -24.81 6.14
CA TRP A 348 14.43 -24.40 7.45
C TRP A 348 14.01 -25.39 8.55
N GLN A 349 14.55 -25.19 9.74
CA GLN A 349 14.23 -25.98 10.92
C GLN A 349 12.74 -25.88 11.25
N GLN A 350 12.12 -27.02 11.54
CA GLN A 350 10.69 -27.06 11.89
C GLN A 350 10.48 -26.55 13.31
N ASN A 351 9.31 -25.96 13.56
CA ASN A 351 8.86 -25.51 14.88
C ASN A 351 9.79 -24.45 15.51
N THR A 352 10.37 -23.56 14.69
CA THR A 352 11.21 -22.45 15.17
C THR A 352 10.60 -21.08 14.83
N PRO A 353 9.46 -20.71 15.43
CA PRO A 353 8.79 -19.44 15.14
C PRO A 353 9.66 -18.21 15.45
N GLU A 354 10.63 -18.32 16.36
CA GLU A 354 11.53 -17.20 16.67
C GLU A 354 12.59 -16.92 15.62
N THR A 355 13.01 -17.96 14.89
CA THR A 355 14.07 -17.84 13.90
C THR A 355 13.54 -17.84 12.47
N VAL A 356 12.33 -18.32 12.19
CA VAL A 356 11.77 -18.21 10.82
C VAL A 356 11.64 -16.72 10.44
N PRO A 357 12.09 -16.30 9.24
CA PRO A 357 12.12 -14.88 8.85
C PRO A 357 10.74 -14.37 8.43
N LEU A 358 9.70 -14.75 9.18
CA LEU A 358 8.33 -14.36 8.93
C LEU A 358 8.15 -12.87 9.24
N GLU A 359 7.77 -12.12 8.22
CA GLU A 359 7.52 -10.68 8.26
C GLU A 359 6.03 -10.37 8.39
N ALA A 360 5.18 -11.08 7.63
CA ALA A 360 3.75 -10.89 7.62
C ALA A 360 3.00 -12.20 7.34
N PHE A 361 1.78 -12.28 7.83
CA PHE A 361 0.75 -13.08 7.16
C PHE A 361 0.10 -12.22 6.09
N PHE A 362 -0.39 -12.85 5.03
CA PHE A 362 -1.14 -12.13 4.02
C PHE A 362 -2.44 -12.84 3.67
N TYR A 363 -3.37 -12.07 3.12
CA TYR A 363 -4.51 -12.63 2.42
C TYR A 363 -4.84 -11.83 1.15
N SER A 364 -5.56 -12.46 0.24
CA SER A 364 -6.27 -11.81 -0.86
C SER A 364 -7.72 -12.33 -0.90
N GLY A 365 -8.61 -11.63 -1.62
CA GLY A 365 -10.01 -12.06 -1.74
C GLY A 365 -10.66 -12.38 -0.38
N GLN A 366 -11.09 -13.63 -0.21
CA GLN A 366 -11.81 -14.12 0.98
C GLN A 366 -10.91 -14.80 2.03
N GLY A 367 -9.58 -14.67 1.93
CA GLY A 367 -8.63 -15.42 2.78
C GLY A 367 -8.38 -14.85 4.18
N VAL A 368 -9.08 -13.80 4.59
CA VAL A 368 -8.83 -13.08 5.86
C VAL A 368 -8.96 -13.99 7.09
N GLU A 369 -9.95 -14.88 7.10
CA GLU A 369 -10.17 -15.82 8.23
C GLU A 369 -9.02 -16.82 8.40
N GLU A 370 -8.39 -17.26 7.31
CA GLU A 370 -7.24 -18.13 7.39
C GLU A 370 -6.00 -17.37 7.89
N ALA A 371 -5.80 -16.14 7.41
CA ALA A 371 -4.71 -15.28 7.89
C ALA A 371 -4.85 -14.96 9.39
N ARG A 372 -6.07 -14.70 9.86
CA ARG A 372 -6.40 -14.51 11.29
C ARG A 372 -6.00 -15.71 12.13
N LYS A 373 -6.40 -16.91 11.71
CA LYS A 373 -6.02 -18.15 12.40
C LYS A 373 -4.51 -18.36 12.42
N ASN A 374 -3.82 -18.07 11.31
CA ASN A 374 -2.37 -18.15 11.23
C ASN A 374 -1.68 -17.17 12.20
N GLN A 375 -2.18 -15.93 12.31
CA GLN A 375 -1.71 -14.95 13.28
C GLN A 375 -1.92 -15.40 14.72
N THR A 376 -3.11 -15.93 15.05
CA THR A 376 -3.41 -16.47 16.37
C THR A 376 -2.50 -17.64 16.74
N ASP A 377 -2.32 -18.61 15.84
CA ASP A 377 -1.45 -19.76 16.07
C ASP A 377 0.00 -19.32 16.31
N PHE A 378 0.48 -18.37 15.52
CA PHE A 378 1.82 -17.81 15.66
C PHE A 378 2.02 -17.13 17.01
N TYR A 379 1.07 -16.28 17.39
CA TYR A 379 1.10 -15.59 18.68
C TYR A 379 1.10 -16.57 19.86
N ASN A 380 0.27 -17.61 19.81
CA ASN A 380 0.20 -18.61 20.87
C ASN A 380 1.51 -19.39 21.04
N GLN A 381 2.31 -19.54 19.98
CA GLN A 381 3.58 -20.27 20.03
C GLN A 381 4.80 -19.35 20.30
N ALA A 382 4.78 -18.13 19.79
CA ALA A 382 5.93 -17.22 19.78
C ALA A 382 5.78 -16.01 20.72
N GLY A 383 4.58 -15.76 21.25
CA GLY A 383 4.28 -14.60 22.10
C GLY A 383 4.38 -13.23 21.41
N ARG A 384 4.69 -13.18 20.10
CA ARG A 384 4.80 -11.96 19.29
C ARG A 384 3.74 -11.92 18.18
N VAL A 385 3.24 -10.73 17.88
CA VAL A 385 2.23 -10.53 16.83
C VAL A 385 2.92 -10.29 15.49
N ILE A 386 2.57 -11.10 14.49
CA ILE A 386 2.93 -10.88 13.09
C ILE A 386 1.76 -10.19 12.40
N PRO A 387 1.92 -9.02 11.77
CA PRO A 387 0.80 -8.35 11.12
C PRO A 387 0.22 -9.15 9.94
N ILE A 388 -1.08 -8.98 9.70
CA ILE A 388 -1.78 -9.44 8.50
C ILE A 388 -1.85 -8.28 7.51
N VAL A 389 -1.44 -8.53 6.27
CA VAL A 389 -1.53 -7.56 5.17
C VAL A 389 -2.48 -8.09 4.09
N ARG A 390 -3.40 -7.26 3.64
CA ARG A 390 -4.20 -7.54 2.45
C ARG A 390 -3.36 -7.26 1.21
N ILE A 391 -3.33 -8.23 0.30
CA ILE A 391 -2.74 -8.08 -1.03
C ILE A 391 -3.89 -7.94 -2.04
N THR A 392 -3.88 -6.82 -2.78
CA THR A 392 -4.64 -6.69 -4.03
C THR A 392 -3.69 -7.04 -5.17
N LEU A 393 -4.04 -8.06 -5.95
CA LEU A 393 -3.22 -8.49 -7.10
C LEU A 393 -3.42 -7.53 -8.29
N PRO A 394 -2.38 -7.33 -9.13
CA PRO A 394 -2.44 -6.47 -10.30
C PRO A 394 -3.36 -7.05 -11.38
N ALA A 395 -4.10 -6.19 -12.08
CA ALA A 395 -5.07 -6.60 -13.11
C ALA A 395 -4.50 -6.69 -14.53
N SER A 396 -3.31 -6.15 -14.80
CA SER A 396 -2.65 -6.29 -16.11
C SER A 396 -1.13 -6.10 -16.02
N PHE A 397 -0.40 -6.68 -16.97
CA PHE A 397 1.04 -6.42 -17.10
C PHE A 397 1.31 -5.02 -17.71
N ASP A 398 0.51 -4.58 -18.69
CA ASP A 398 0.85 -3.48 -19.61
C ASP A 398 0.22 -2.10 -19.32
N ARG A 399 -0.82 -1.98 -18.49
CA ARG A 399 -1.41 -0.64 -18.23
C ARG A 399 -0.57 0.15 -17.23
N ARG A 400 -0.29 1.40 -17.58
CA ARG A 400 -0.23 2.52 -16.63
C ARG A 400 -1.57 3.23 -16.81
N ASP A 401 -2.41 3.26 -15.80
CA ASP A 401 -3.68 3.99 -15.91
C ASP A 401 -3.41 5.50 -16.15
N PRO A 402 -4.30 6.20 -16.87
CA PRO A 402 -4.20 7.66 -17.01
C PRO A 402 -4.20 8.35 -15.64
N PRO A 403 -3.58 9.54 -15.52
CA PRO A 403 -3.70 10.37 -14.31
C PRO A 403 -5.19 10.58 -14.00
N GLY A 404 -5.64 10.30 -12.77
CA GLY A 404 -7.06 10.43 -12.43
C GLY A 404 -7.80 9.17 -11.96
N LYS A 405 -7.18 7.98 -11.99
CA LYS A 405 -7.86 6.71 -11.67
C LYS A 405 -7.07 5.84 -10.69
N VAL A 406 -7.82 5.14 -9.82
CA VAL A 406 -7.29 4.11 -8.92
C VAL A 406 -6.49 3.09 -9.72
N ASP A 407 -5.17 3.03 -9.48
CA ASP A 407 -4.24 2.12 -10.15
C ASP A 407 -4.66 0.66 -9.89
N LYS A 408 -5.31 0.05 -10.89
CA LYS A 408 -5.65 -1.38 -10.87
C LYS A 408 -4.57 -2.23 -11.53
N SER A 409 -3.55 -1.61 -12.13
CA SER A 409 -2.45 -2.29 -12.84
C SER A 409 -1.35 -2.82 -11.93
N GLU A 410 -1.25 -2.29 -10.71
CA GLU A 410 -0.19 -2.62 -9.76
C GLU A 410 -0.72 -3.39 -8.54
N ALA A 411 0.18 -4.15 -7.90
CA ALA A 411 -0.13 -4.82 -6.64
C ALA A 411 -0.21 -3.78 -5.51
N ARG A 412 -1.16 -3.98 -4.59
CA ARG A 412 -1.30 -3.13 -3.38
C ARG A 412 -1.19 -3.96 -2.13
N PHE A 413 -0.53 -3.39 -1.13
CA PHE A 413 -0.30 -3.98 0.18
C PHE A 413 -0.93 -3.06 1.21
N ASP A 414 -2.03 -3.51 1.81
CA ASP A 414 -2.82 -2.69 2.72
C ASP A 414 -2.87 -3.35 4.10
N PHE A 415 -2.66 -2.57 5.15
CA PHE A 415 -2.87 -3.00 6.52
C PHE A 415 -4.18 -2.43 7.02
N PHE A 416 -5.09 -3.30 7.45
CA PHE A 416 -6.32 -2.91 8.14
C PHE A 416 -6.31 -3.49 9.55
N ALA A 417 -6.59 -2.65 10.55
CA ALA A 417 -6.77 -3.09 11.93
C ALA A 417 -7.86 -4.17 12.02
N VAL A 418 -8.94 -4.00 11.24
CA VAL A 418 -10.08 -4.92 11.22
C VAL A 418 -9.67 -6.33 10.81
N ASP A 419 -8.64 -6.49 9.98
CA ASP A 419 -8.19 -7.79 9.47
C ASP A 419 -7.37 -8.58 10.49
N GLN A 420 -6.85 -7.91 11.52
CA GLN A 420 -6.02 -8.53 12.55
C GLN A 420 -6.90 -9.38 13.49
N ALA A 421 -6.45 -10.60 13.79
CA ALA A 421 -6.98 -11.38 14.92
C ALA A 421 -6.47 -10.84 16.26
N ILE A 422 -5.26 -10.28 16.27
CA ILE A 422 -4.57 -9.77 17.46
C ILE A 422 -3.90 -8.44 17.11
N ILE A 423 -4.15 -7.42 17.93
CA ILE A 423 -3.47 -6.11 17.86
C ILE A 423 -2.81 -5.87 19.21
N ARG A 424 -1.46 -5.92 19.30
CA ARG A 424 -0.74 -5.52 20.52
C ARG A 424 -0.46 -4.02 20.52
N GLY A 425 -0.72 -3.35 21.63
CA GLY A 425 -0.93 -1.90 21.70
C GLY A 425 -2.29 -1.59 22.33
N THR A 426 -3.19 -2.56 22.25
CA THR A 426 -4.17 -2.82 23.30
C THR A 426 -3.43 -3.59 24.41
N ALA A 427 -3.81 -3.42 25.67
CA ALA A 427 -3.57 -4.48 26.65
C ALA A 427 -4.35 -5.74 26.17
N ALA A 428 -4.83 -6.60 27.05
CA ALA A 428 -6.12 -7.22 26.76
C ALA A 428 -7.16 -6.11 26.35
N PRO A 429 -8.45 -6.39 26.04
CA PRO A 429 -9.47 -5.47 26.56
C PRO A 429 -8.95 -5.06 27.94
N SER A 430 -8.66 -3.76 28.18
CA SER A 430 -8.14 -3.39 29.49
C SER A 430 -9.04 -4.12 30.49
N ALA A 431 -8.51 -4.73 31.55
CA ALA A 431 -9.32 -5.58 32.45
C ALA A 431 -10.62 -4.90 32.97
N ARG A 432 -10.77 -3.62 32.63
CA ARG A 432 -11.85 -2.65 32.68
C ARG A 432 -12.99 -2.75 31.63
N CYS A 433 -12.80 -3.18 30.37
CA CYS A 433 -13.87 -3.04 29.34
C CYS A 433 -13.85 -4.08 28.20
N ALA A 434 -14.89 -4.94 28.14
CA ALA A 434 -15.03 -5.98 27.11
C ALA A 434 -15.57 -5.46 25.77
N ASN A 435 -16.47 -4.48 25.80
CA ASN A 435 -16.96 -3.72 24.64
C ASN A 435 -17.05 -2.26 25.06
N TYR A 436 -16.53 -1.33 24.26
CA TYR A 436 -16.64 0.10 24.49
C TYR A 436 -18.00 0.65 24.04
N PHE A 437 -18.71 -0.02 23.13
CA PHE A 437 -20.03 0.41 22.66
C PHE A 437 -21.05 -0.74 22.68
N ASP A 438 -22.21 -0.48 23.29
CA ASP A 438 -23.36 -1.39 23.25
C ASP A 438 -23.98 -1.43 21.84
N SER A 439 -23.89 -0.33 21.08
CA SER A 439 -24.25 -0.29 19.66
C SER A 439 -23.52 0.81 18.89
N ALA A 440 -23.40 0.64 17.57
CA ALA A 440 -22.89 1.62 16.63
C ALA A 440 -23.65 1.44 15.30
N ASN A 441 -24.35 2.47 14.82
CA ASN A 441 -25.17 2.39 13.61
C ASN A 441 -25.10 3.69 12.82
N TRP A 442 -24.96 3.57 11.49
CA TRP A 442 -25.11 4.73 10.60
C TRP A 442 -26.57 5.18 10.57
N ILE A 443 -26.77 6.47 10.80
CA ILE A 443 -28.07 7.13 10.73
C ILE A 443 -27.97 8.40 9.89
N THR A 444 -29.11 8.87 9.40
CA THR A 444 -29.21 10.16 8.71
C THR A 444 -29.91 11.17 9.63
N ARG A 445 -29.26 12.30 9.88
CA ARG A 445 -29.76 13.40 10.72
C ARG A 445 -29.83 14.66 9.88
N GLY A 446 -31.03 14.98 9.40
CA GLY A 446 -31.19 16.03 8.39
C GLY A 446 -30.55 15.61 7.07
N THR A 447 -29.56 16.38 6.58
CA THR A 447 -28.77 16.04 5.38
C THR A 447 -27.44 15.33 5.71
N MET A 448 -27.13 15.14 6.99
CA MET A 448 -25.84 14.61 7.45
C MET A 448 -25.93 13.11 7.74
N VAL A 449 -24.87 12.38 7.40
CA VAL A 449 -24.69 10.97 7.76
C VAL A 449 -23.80 10.89 8.99
N SER A 450 -24.30 10.26 10.06
CA SER A 450 -23.62 10.15 11.36
C SER A 450 -23.55 8.68 11.79
N LEU A 451 -22.43 8.27 12.38
CA LEU A 451 -22.35 7.05 13.15
C LEU A 451 -22.84 7.33 14.57
N SER A 452 -24.05 6.87 14.89
CA SER A 452 -24.61 6.97 16.23
C SER A 452 -24.15 5.79 17.07
N VAL A 453 -23.40 6.07 18.14
CA VAL A 453 -22.83 5.08 19.05
C VAL A 453 -23.43 5.20 20.44
N VAL A 454 -23.75 4.07 21.07
CA VAL A 454 -24.18 4.00 22.47
C VAL A 454 -23.01 3.45 23.27
N PRO A 455 -22.31 4.28 24.09
CA PRO A 455 -21.18 3.79 24.87
C PRO A 455 -21.67 2.86 25.98
N SER A 456 -20.97 1.74 26.15
CA SER A 456 -21.21 0.82 27.26
C SER A 456 -20.88 1.48 28.60
N ALA A 457 -21.22 0.82 29.70
CA ALA A 457 -20.91 1.31 31.05
C ALA A 457 -19.41 1.65 31.23
N CYS A 458 -18.52 0.84 30.64
CA CYS A 458 -17.08 1.07 30.71
C CYS A 458 -16.56 1.98 29.58
N GLY A 459 -17.15 1.93 28.38
CA GLY A 459 -16.78 2.81 27.27
C GLY A 459 -17.22 4.26 27.42
N ARG A 460 -18.09 4.54 28.40
CA ARG A 460 -18.45 5.90 28.80
C ARG A 460 -17.27 6.68 29.42
N TYR A 461 -16.23 5.98 29.91
CA TYR A 461 -15.07 6.58 30.59
C TYR A 461 -13.74 6.20 29.91
N VAL A 462 -13.70 6.34 28.59
CA VAL A 462 -12.51 6.13 27.77
C VAL A 462 -11.48 7.22 28.04
N GLY A 463 -10.30 6.85 28.54
CA GLY A 463 -9.14 7.73 28.68
C GLY A 463 -8.14 7.55 27.53
N ASP A 464 -7.02 8.27 27.54
CA ASP A 464 -6.02 8.23 26.45
C ASP A 464 -5.53 6.83 26.11
N ALA A 465 -5.32 5.98 27.12
CA ALA A 465 -4.88 4.60 26.96
C ALA A 465 -5.98 3.66 26.41
N ASP A 466 -7.26 4.03 26.53
CA ASP A 466 -8.41 3.24 26.09
C ASP A 466 -9.01 3.78 24.78
N LEU A 467 -8.67 5.01 24.38
CA LEU A 467 -9.24 5.70 23.21
C LEU A 467 -8.90 5.00 21.90
N ASP A 468 -7.67 4.53 21.78
CA ASP A 468 -7.24 3.78 20.61
C ASP A 468 -7.96 2.42 20.49
N ASN A 469 -8.35 1.82 21.63
CA ASN A 469 -9.13 0.58 21.63
C ASN A 469 -10.59 0.85 21.25
N ALA A 470 -11.18 1.92 21.79
CA ALA A 470 -12.55 2.31 21.48
C ALA A 470 -12.70 2.68 20.00
N ILE A 471 -11.78 3.48 19.44
CA ILE A 471 -11.84 3.80 18.01
C ILE A 471 -11.56 2.56 17.15
N ALA A 472 -10.66 1.67 17.57
CA ALA A 472 -10.42 0.41 16.87
C ALA A 472 -11.66 -0.49 16.84
N GLU A 473 -12.48 -0.52 17.90
CA GLU A 473 -13.76 -1.24 17.90
C GLU A 473 -14.73 -0.68 16.86
N LEU A 474 -14.84 0.65 16.77
CA LEU A 474 -15.68 1.29 15.74
C LEU A 474 -15.15 1.04 14.34
N MET A 475 -13.84 1.13 14.14
CA MET A 475 -13.20 0.81 12.86
C MET A 475 -13.37 -0.66 12.50
N HIS A 476 -13.34 -1.58 13.47
CA HIS A 476 -13.61 -3.01 13.24
C HIS A 476 -15.02 -3.24 12.68
N LYS A 477 -16.01 -2.50 13.19
CA LYS A 477 -17.41 -2.64 12.77
C LYS A 477 -17.75 -1.84 11.49
N HIS A 478 -17.14 -0.67 11.28
CA HIS A 478 -17.56 0.32 10.27
C HIS A 478 -16.44 0.89 9.39
N GLY A 479 -15.19 0.51 9.62
CA GLY A 479 -14.03 1.12 8.95
C GLY A 479 -13.92 0.81 7.45
N LEU A 480 -14.75 -0.11 6.93
CA LEU A 480 -14.88 -0.39 5.49
C LEU A 480 -16.13 0.24 4.86
N ASP A 481 -16.98 0.88 5.67
CA ASP A 481 -18.20 1.50 5.18
C ASP A 481 -17.84 2.73 4.32
N SER A 482 -18.53 2.91 3.21
CA SER A 482 -18.29 4.05 2.29
C SER A 482 -18.43 5.40 2.98
N GLN A 483 -19.31 5.47 3.98
CA GLN A 483 -19.58 6.62 4.83
C GLN A 483 -18.35 7.02 5.64
N TRP A 484 -17.54 6.05 6.06
CA TRP A 484 -16.28 6.24 6.77
C TRP A 484 -15.13 6.51 5.78
N THR A 485 -14.93 5.60 4.83
CA THR A 485 -13.75 5.58 3.94
C THR A 485 -13.67 6.75 2.96
N THR A 486 -14.80 7.36 2.59
CA THR A 486 -14.84 8.49 1.66
C THR A 486 -14.64 9.84 2.36
N ASN A 487 -14.90 9.90 3.68
CA ASN A 487 -15.06 11.17 4.39
C ASN A 487 -14.13 11.34 5.60
N ASP A 488 -13.57 10.27 6.16
CA ASP A 488 -12.82 10.35 7.42
C ASP A 488 -11.41 10.95 7.22
N GLY A 489 -11.29 12.23 7.58
CA GLY A 489 -10.02 12.95 7.77
C GLY A 489 -9.45 12.81 9.20
N GLY A 490 -9.91 11.83 9.99
CA GLY A 490 -9.52 11.61 11.38
C GLY A 490 -10.39 12.33 12.42
N GLY A 491 -11.47 12.99 11.98
CA GLY A 491 -12.43 13.66 12.85
C GLY A 491 -13.20 12.69 13.73
N MET A 492 -13.40 11.44 13.31
CA MET A 492 -14.10 10.43 14.11
C MET A 492 -13.41 10.13 15.43
N ARG A 493 -12.07 10.03 15.43
CA ARG A 493 -11.28 9.81 16.65
C ARG A 493 -11.33 11.02 17.59
N ALA A 494 -11.22 12.23 17.04
CA ALA A 494 -11.25 13.48 17.82
C ALA A 494 -12.63 13.73 18.45
N GLN A 495 -13.70 13.50 17.67
CA GLN A 495 -15.06 13.54 18.19
C GLN A 495 -15.22 12.51 19.30
N LEU A 496 -14.77 11.26 19.10
CA LEU A 496 -14.85 10.21 20.12
C LEU A 496 -14.11 10.57 21.41
N GLU A 497 -12.91 11.13 21.29
CA GLU A 497 -12.13 11.63 22.42
C GLU A 497 -12.89 12.72 23.19
N CYS A 498 -13.47 13.67 22.46
CA CYS A 498 -14.19 14.78 23.04
C CYS A 498 -15.48 14.33 23.73
N VAL A 499 -16.33 13.56 23.04
CA VAL A 499 -17.61 13.10 23.62
C VAL A 499 -17.37 12.18 24.82
N SER A 500 -16.31 11.37 24.78
CA SER A 500 -15.95 10.49 25.89
C SER A 500 -15.34 11.21 27.09
N ARG A 501 -15.01 12.51 26.98
CA ARG A 501 -14.52 13.35 28.08
C ARG A 501 -15.55 14.35 28.58
N TYR A 502 -16.30 14.98 27.67
CA TYR A 502 -17.12 16.16 27.96
C TYR A 502 -18.61 15.95 27.70
N ALA A 503 -19.01 14.88 27.00
CA ALA A 503 -20.40 14.55 26.68
C ALA A 503 -20.81 13.19 27.28
N ARG A 504 -20.21 12.81 28.40
CA ARG A 504 -20.40 11.48 29.02
C ARG A 504 -21.83 11.20 29.46
N ASP A 505 -22.61 12.22 29.77
CA ASP A 505 -23.97 12.06 30.30
C ASP A 505 -25.01 11.79 29.19
N PHE A 506 -24.63 11.98 27.92
CA PHE A 506 -25.52 11.67 26.81
C PHE A 506 -25.64 10.16 26.60
N ALA A 507 -26.87 9.66 26.44
CA ALA A 507 -27.12 8.23 26.22
C ALA A 507 -26.46 7.70 24.94
N GLN A 508 -26.32 8.55 23.91
CA GLN A 508 -25.71 8.24 22.63
C GLN A 508 -24.81 9.40 22.17
N TRP A 509 -23.78 9.07 21.40
CA TRP A 509 -22.89 10.03 20.74
C TRP A 509 -23.02 9.89 19.23
N ASN A 510 -23.06 11.00 18.51
CA ASN A 510 -23.10 11.00 17.05
C ASN A 510 -21.73 11.46 16.56
N LEU A 511 -21.08 10.61 15.77
CA LEU A 511 -19.76 10.86 15.21
C LEU A 511 -19.92 10.97 13.69
N GLU A 512 -19.41 12.03 13.10
CA GLU A 512 -19.61 12.31 11.68
C GLU A 512 -18.28 12.31 10.94
N ALA A 513 -18.11 11.40 9.96
CA ALA A 513 -16.82 11.18 9.31
C ALA A 513 -16.32 12.41 8.55
N PHE A 514 -17.23 13.21 7.97
CA PHE A 514 -16.91 14.44 7.25
C PHE A 514 -16.39 15.58 8.13
N ARG A 515 -16.48 15.45 9.46
CA ARG A 515 -16.05 16.49 10.39
C ARG A 515 -14.53 16.60 10.38
N PRO A 516 -13.97 17.81 10.40
CA PRO A 516 -12.53 17.99 10.40
C PRO A 516 -11.93 17.49 11.72
N LYS A 517 -10.67 17.04 11.66
CA LYS A 517 -9.90 16.71 12.86
C LYS A 517 -9.28 17.97 13.45
N LEU A 518 -9.86 18.47 14.54
CA LEU A 518 -9.29 19.57 15.33
C LEU A 518 -8.53 19.05 16.55
N SER A 519 -7.80 19.91 17.27
CA SER A 519 -7.20 19.55 18.55
C SER A 519 -8.27 19.16 19.58
N SER A 520 -7.89 18.48 20.66
CA SER A 520 -8.82 18.11 21.73
C SER A 520 -9.53 19.34 22.32
N GLU A 521 -8.83 20.49 22.39
CA GLU A 521 -9.38 21.73 22.91
C GLU A 521 -10.34 22.41 21.92
N GLU A 522 -10.00 22.49 20.64
CA GLU A 522 -10.89 23.05 19.61
C GLU A 522 -12.13 22.19 19.40
N THR A 523 -11.95 20.87 19.38
CA THR A 523 -13.05 19.91 19.30
C THR A 523 -13.98 20.10 20.50
N ARG A 524 -13.43 20.34 21.71
CA ARG A 524 -14.21 20.68 22.91
C ARG A 524 -14.94 22.01 22.77
N LEU A 525 -14.28 23.05 22.28
CA LEU A 525 -14.89 24.37 22.05
C LEU A 525 -16.00 24.31 21.00
N ALA A 526 -15.89 23.40 20.03
CA ALA A 526 -16.93 23.11 19.04
C ALA A 526 -18.01 22.13 19.55
N SER A 527 -18.12 21.94 20.86
CA SER A 527 -19.10 21.02 21.48
C SER A 527 -19.02 19.60 20.92
N CYS A 528 -17.80 19.14 20.67
CA CYS A 528 -17.46 17.85 20.09
C CYS A 528 -17.94 17.57 18.67
N ASN A 529 -18.53 18.55 17.96
CA ASN A 529 -19.00 18.42 16.57
C ASN A 529 -18.50 19.61 15.73
N PRO A 530 -17.20 19.65 15.39
CA PRO A 530 -16.61 20.77 14.67
C PRO A 530 -17.21 20.96 13.27
N SER A 531 -17.43 22.20 12.83
CA SER A 531 -18.07 22.49 11.54
C SER A 531 -17.07 22.48 10.40
#